data_AF-A0A2S1QE29-F1
#
_entry.id   AF-A0A2S1QE29-F1
#
_cell.length_a   1.000
_cell.length_b   1.000
_cell.length_c   1.000
_cell.angle_alpha   90.00
_cell.angle_beta   90.00
_cell.angle_gamma   90.00
#
_symmetry.space_group_name_H-M   'P 1'
#
loop_
_entity.id
_entity.type
_entity.pdbx_description
1 polymer ?
#
loop_
_entity_poly.entity_id
_entity_poly.type
_entity_poly.pdbx_seq_one_letter_code
_entity_poly.pdbx_strand_id
1 'polypeptide(L)' 'MKNILKSDTLTNLLWAAFGAVGALNYYAEEKYLICSLLILIAVLYAYKLFKSVTNNRKIKE' A
#
# COMPACT_ATOMS: atom_id res chain seq x y z
N MET A 1 -17.73 -16.60 -7.47
CA MET A 1 -17.12 -15.65 -6.51
C MET A 1 -15.80 -16.19 -5.94
N LYS A 2 -14.75 -16.35 -6.77
CA LYS A 2 -13.40 -16.77 -6.31
C LYS A 2 -12.33 -15.67 -6.45
N ASN A 3 -12.70 -14.46 -6.88
CA ASN A 3 -11.74 -13.42 -7.26
C ASN A 3 -11.59 -12.27 -6.22
N ILE A 4 -12.31 -12.30 -5.11
CA ILE A 4 -12.32 -11.20 -4.13
C ILE A 4 -11.01 -11.17 -3.30
N LEU A 5 -10.39 -12.33 -3.06
CA LEU A 5 -9.07 -12.43 -2.40
C LEU A 5 -7.94 -11.71 -3.18
N LYS A 6 -8.07 -11.55 -4.49
CA LYS A 6 -7.16 -10.71 -5.29
C LYS A 6 -7.49 -9.21 -5.16
N SER A 7 -8.75 -8.85 -4.99
CA SER A 7 -9.20 -7.45 -4.95
C SER A 7 -8.52 -6.68 -3.82
N ASP A 8 -8.56 -7.19 -2.59
CA ASP A 8 -7.95 -6.51 -1.44
C ASP A 8 -6.43 -6.33 -1.60
N THR A 9 -5.77 -7.35 -2.15
CA THR A 9 -4.32 -7.27 -2.41
C THR A 9 -4.02 -6.25 -3.50
N LEU A 10 -4.83 -6.19 -4.56
CA LEU A 10 -4.68 -5.20 -5.63
C LEU A 10 -4.93 -3.77 -5.12
N THR A 11 -5.98 -3.59 -4.32
CA THR A 11 -6.31 -2.29 -3.70
C THR A 11 -5.21 -1.83 -2.75
N ASN A 12 -4.66 -2.74 -1.93
CA ASN A 12 -3.54 -2.42 -1.05
C ASN A 12 -2.28 -2.05 -1.84
N LEU A 13 -2.03 -2.72 -2.98
CA LEU A 13 -0.91 -2.39 -3.86
C LEU A 13 -1.08 -1.01 -4.48
N LEU A 14 -2.30 -0.70 -4.93
CA LEU A 14 -2.63 0.57 -5.56
C LEU A 14 -2.46 1.74 -4.57
N TRP A 15 -2.91 1.57 -3.33
CA TRP A 15 -2.72 2.57 -2.27
C TRP A 15 -1.25 2.74 -1.88
N ALA A 16 -0.48 1.66 -1.83
CA ALA A 16 0.95 1.74 -1.56
C ALA A 16 1.69 2.52 -2.66
N ALA A 17 1.40 2.22 -3.94
CA ALA A 17 1.96 2.93 -5.09
C ALA A 17 1.52 4.41 -5.12
N PHE A 18 0.24 4.69 -4.87
CA PHE A 18 -0.30 6.04 -4.79
C PHE A 18 0.38 6.86 -3.68
N GLY A 19 0.54 6.29 -2.50
CA GLY A 19 1.26 6.94 -1.39
C GLY A 19 2.72 7.23 -1.74
N ALA A 20 3.42 6.30 -2.40
CA ALA A 20 4.82 6.51 -2.80
C ALA A 20 4.98 7.60 -3.87
N VAL A 21 4.17 7.54 -4.94
CA VAL A 21 4.21 8.53 -6.04
C VAL A 21 3.74 9.90 -5.54
N GLY A 22 2.70 9.92 -4.71
CA GLY A 22 2.23 11.14 -4.07
C GLY A 22 3.28 11.75 -3.17
N ALA A 23 3.92 10.97 -2.31
CA ALA A 23 5.00 11.46 -1.44
C ALA A 23 6.14 12.10 -2.25
N LEU A 24 6.58 11.48 -3.35
CA LEU A 24 7.62 12.05 -4.21
C LEU A 24 7.21 13.38 -4.86
N ASN A 25 5.97 13.49 -5.34
CA ASN A 25 5.45 14.75 -5.90
C ASN A 25 5.35 15.85 -4.84
N TYR A 26 4.76 15.55 -3.68
CA TYR A 26 4.57 16.54 -2.62
C TYR A 26 5.87 16.90 -1.88
N TYR A 27 6.88 16.03 -1.92
CA TYR A 27 8.23 16.35 -1.46
C TYR A 27 8.88 17.42 -2.34
N ALA A 28 8.71 17.34 -3.66
CA ALA A 28 9.23 18.33 -4.60
C ALA A 28 8.54 19.70 -4.49
N GLU A 29 7.28 19.73 -4.05
CA GLU A 29 6.51 20.96 -3.80
C GLU A 29 6.69 21.53 -2.38
N GLU A 30 7.62 21.01 -1.57
CA GLU A 30 7.87 21.43 -0.18
C GLU A 30 6.65 21.29 0.75
N LYS A 31 5.64 20.50 0.35
CA LYS A 31 4.42 20.23 1.11
C LYS A 31 4.65 19.05 2.06
N TYR A 32 5.56 19.24 3.00
CA TYR A 32 6.07 18.17 3.88
C TYR A 32 5.01 17.49 4.75
N LEU A 33 3.95 18.21 5.14
CA LEU A 33 2.82 17.64 5.89
C LEU A 33 2.07 16.59 5.06
N ILE A 34 1.72 16.93 3.83
CA ILE A 34 1.01 16.03 2.91
C ILE A 34 1.92 14.88 2.50
N CYS A 35 3.20 15.17 2.24
CA CYS A 35 4.22 14.15 1.98
C CYS A 35 4.32 13.13 3.11
N SER A 36 4.43 13.58 4.37
CA SER A 36 4.50 12.68 5.53
C SER A 36 3.25 11.81 5.65
N LEU A 37 2.07 12.37 5.39
CA LEU A 37 0.81 11.65 5.43
C LEU A 37 0.73 10.56 4.34
N LEU A 38 1.21 10.87 3.12
CA LEU A 38 1.27 9.93 2.00
C LEU A 38 2.31 8.82 2.22
N ILE A 39 3.45 9.13 2.84
CA ILE A 39 4.42 8.11 3.27
C ILE A 39 3.79 7.17 4.29
N LEU A 40 3.06 7.71 5.28
CA LEU A 40 2.38 6.91 6.29
C LEU A 40 1.37 5.95 5.65
N ILE A 41 0.57 6.45 4.70
CA ILE A 41 -0.36 5.65 3.89
C ILE A 41 0.41 4.56 3.13
N ALA A 42 1.48 4.91 2.43
CA ALA A 42 2.28 3.97 1.65
C ALA A 42 2.79 2.80 2.51
N VAL A 43 3.38 3.11 3.67
CA VAL A 43 3.92 2.12 4.62
C VAL A 43 2.82 1.23 5.18
N LEU A 44 1.68 1.81 5.58
CA LEU A 44 0.57 1.05 6.16
C LEU A 44 -0.03 0.04 5.17
N TYR A 45 -0.23 0.46 3.92
CA TYR A 45 -0.77 -0.39 2.88
C TYR A 45 0.24 -1.40 2.35
N ALA A 46 1.52 -1.05 2.29
CA ALA A 46 2.60 -2.01 2.00
C ALA A 46 2.67 -3.10 3.07
N TYR A 47 2.56 -2.74 4.36
CA TYR A 47 2.50 -3.71 5.46
C TYR A 47 1.28 -4.63 5.36
N LYS A 48 0.09 -4.08 5.10
CA LYS A 48 -1.14 -4.86 4.86
C LYS A 48 -0.98 -5.83 3.69
N LEU A 49 -0.34 -5.38 2.61
CA LEU A 49 -0.06 -6.22 1.44
C LEU A 49 0.88 -7.36 1.79
N PHE A 50 1.99 -7.07 2.47
CA PHE A 50 2.97 -8.06 2.88
C PHE A 50 2.37 -9.09 3.84
N LYS A 51 1.54 -8.63 4.79
CA LYS A 51 0.79 -9.49 5.71
C LYS A 51 -0.20 -10.38 4.98
N SER A 52 -0.95 -9.84 4.02
CA SER A 52 -1.91 -10.62 3.21
C SER A 52 -1.21 -11.70 2.39
N VAL A 53 -0.10 -11.36 1.73
CA VAL A 53 0.69 -12.31 0.92
C VAL A 53 1.29 -13.41 1.81
N THR A 54 1.86 -13.04 2.96
CA THR A 54 2.48 -14.00 3.90
C THR A 54 1.44 -14.93 4.54
N ASN A 55 0.27 -14.40 4.93
CA ASN A 55 -0.78 -15.19 5.57
C ASN A 55 -1.46 -16.17 4.60
N ASN A 56 -1.64 -15.77 3.33
CA ASN A 56 -2.12 -16.69 2.28
C ASN A 56 -1.12 -17.80 1.95
N ARG A 57 0.18 -17.57 2.19
CA ARG A 57 1.23 -18.57 1.96
C ARG A 57 1.22 -19.67 3.04
N LYS A 58 0.97 -19.32 4.31
CA LYS A 58 0.86 -20.29 5.42
C LYS A 58 -0.35 -21.22 5.36
N ILE A 59 -1.42 -20.85 4.65
CA ILE A 59 -2.64 -21.68 4.51
C ILE A 59 -2.47 -22.76 3.42
N LYS A 60 -1.36 -22.71 2.65
CA LYS A 60 -1.07 -23.62 1.54
C LYS A 60 -0.01 -24.69 1.85
N GLU A 61 0.64 -24.63 3.01
CA GLU A 61 1.52 -25.69 3.54
C GLU A 61 0.71 -26.60 4.47
#